data_AF-A0A1V4MGX8-F1
#
_entry.id   AF-A0A1V4MGX8-F1
#
_cell.length_a   1.000
_cell.length_b   1.000
_cell.length_c   1.000
_cell.angle_alpha   90.00
_cell.angle_beta   90.00
_cell.angle_gamma   90.00
#
_symmetry.space_group_name_H-M   'P 1'
#
loop_
_entity.id
_entity.type
_entity.pdbx_description
1 polymer ?
#
loop_
_entity_poly.entity_id
_entity_poly.type
_entity_poly.pdbx_seq_one_letter_code
_entity_poly.pdbx_strand_id
1 'polypeptide(L)'
;MKKTISMSTLFLLIMLLLPTAFYGFFLSEVQAQEKDLQQPPVLQGLSGTKEVSDRRLKPVTRVRIPTSVIQKKLLPQLRPVTVADPPEPEGPDPGTALDLADIIEDPALLYDLSQACGWESHLIFQDKAAGHVFYYLPREILLVHSEAGYGLSVQYNHLAEPGQPSVMVTAELAAPHREGDVMLLRAILREALGLGPSDLLDLRSIKGLGATVDFEAVAAGLSLSPDCIHVYPPASLRQPFRLTLSLTQDEVEEVLAQIAREGLSGRLWVQVDSESVPVPIRIRYDSFSGNQVKGFDDWSRGKPSGKLVNLTSFPLIPEEINAYRMRGSKLERITRELKESKPIPPKAERIFRLPEVGAVLGHDVLVAWLGTSLDTTYEAGLKAIDQEVRRGVALAPASPVNLEAIPAIFSEFGIYKLVIRLRSPYFTAGKSGVMERELALTESENTSSGLVLYIPSDRGADPLIYQYRLLLVKESGETIEEIEWNDGRSLNLFIGSSRIESLLAESEKE
;
A
#
# COMPACT_ATOMS: atom_id res chain seq x y z
N MET A 1 44.68 -54.53 -13.77
CA MET A 1 44.65 -54.12 -12.35
C MET A 1 44.16 -52.68 -12.27
N LYS A 2 43.17 -52.48 -11.39
CA LYS A 2 42.37 -51.29 -11.03
C LYS A 2 42.81 -49.91 -11.58
N LYS A 3 41.89 -49.25 -12.31
CA LYS A 3 41.75 -47.79 -12.34
C LYS A 3 40.42 -47.42 -11.69
N THR A 4 40.49 -46.65 -10.62
CA THR A 4 39.40 -46.01 -9.89
C THR A 4 39.08 -44.68 -10.55
N ILE A 5 37.82 -44.43 -10.91
CA ILE A 5 37.32 -43.12 -11.32
C ILE A 5 36.24 -42.69 -10.33
N SER A 6 36.36 -41.42 -9.95
CA SER A 6 35.67 -40.71 -8.87
C SER A 6 34.17 -40.49 -9.12
N MET A 7 33.45 -40.38 -8.01
CA MET A 7 32.01 -40.43 -7.83
C MET A 7 31.31 -39.09 -8.12
N SER A 8 31.61 -38.45 -9.24
CA SER A 8 31.03 -37.15 -9.64
C SER A 8 30.22 -37.20 -10.95
N THR A 9 30.00 -38.40 -11.51
CA THR A 9 29.28 -38.58 -12.79
C THR A 9 27.98 -39.40 -12.64
N LEU A 10 27.49 -39.59 -11.41
CA LEU A 10 26.29 -40.40 -11.11
C LEU A 10 25.07 -39.57 -10.72
N PHE A 11 25.19 -38.25 -10.54
CA PHE A 11 24.06 -37.39 -10.15
C PHE A 11 23.39 -36.66 -11.33
N LEU A 12 23.99 -36.69 -12.52
CA LEU A 12 23.46 -35.99 -13.70
C LEU A 12 22.61 -36.88 -14.64
N LEU A 13 22.27 -38.12 -14.23
CA LEU A 13 21.62 -39.11 -15.10
C LEU A 13 20.32 -39.72 -14.52
N ILE A 14 19.67 -39.08 -13.54
CA ILE A 14 18.43 -39.59 -12.89
C ILE A 14 17.23 -38.62 -12.98
N MET A 15 17.38 -37.40 -13.52
CA MET A 15 16.25 -36.44 -13.65
C MET A 15 15.78 -36.19 -15.09
N LEU A 16 16.18 -37.05 -16.02
CA LEU A 16 15.69 -37.08 -17.39
C LEU A 16 15.29 -38.53 -17.69
N LEU A 17 14.06 -38.93 -17.34
CA LEU A 17 13.25 -39.97 -17.98
C LEU A 17 11.99 -40.31 -17.16
N LEU A 18 10.82 -40.05 -17.79
CA LEU A 18 9.49 -40.70 -17.64
C LEU A 18 8.45 -40.04 -16.68
N PRO A 19 7.12 -40.21 -16.94
CA PRO A 19 6.37 -39.53 -17.99
C PRO A 19 4.95 -39.06 -17.57
N THR A 20 4.34 -38.31 -18.47
CA THR A 20 2.90 -38.08 -18.67
C THR A 20 1.94 -39.17 -18.16
N ALA A 21 1.15 -38.85 -17.13
CA ALA A 21 -0.13 -39.50 -16.85
C ALA A 21 -0.91 -38.68 -15.80
N PHE A 22 -1.67 -37.65 -16.20
CA PHE A 22 -2.85 -37.15 -15.44
C PHE A 22 -3.62 -36.03 -16.19
N TYR A 23 -3.73 -36.11 -17.52
CA TYR A 23 -4.66 -35.27 -18.30
C TYR A 23 -5.39 -36.15 -19.30
N GLY A 24 -6.58 -36.60 -18.94
CA GLY A 24 -7.36 -37.49 -19.76
C GLY A 24 -8.60 -38.00 -19.05
N PHE A 25 -9.48 -37.11 -18.60
CA PHE A 25 -10.89 -37.40 -18.35
C PHE A 25 -11.65 -36.07 -18.36
N PHE A 26 -12.75 -36.03 -19.14
CA PHE A 26 -13.65 -34.89 -19.43
C PHE A 26 -13.28 -33.99 -20.62
N LEU A 27 -13.24 -34.58 -21.82
CA LEU A 27 -13.74 -33.97 -23.05
C LEU A 27 -14.00 -35.06 -24.10
N SER A 28 -15.18 -35.68 -24.04
CA SER A 28 -15.76 -36.41 -25.18
C SER A 28 -17.27 -36.55 -24.97
N GLU A 29 -18.01 -36.33 -26.05
CA GLU A 29 -19.48 -36.30 -26.21
C GLU A 29 -20.09 -34.95 -25.78
N VAL A 30 -20.55 -34.09 -26.71
CA VAL A 30 -21.46 -34.40 -27.82
C VAL A 30 -21.10 -33.57 -29.07
N GLN A 31 -20.72 -34.28 -30.14
CA GLN A 31 -20.91 -33.84 -31.52
C GLN A 31 -22.42 -33.76 -31.81
N ALA A 32 -22.88 -32.69 -32.48
CA ALA A 32 -23.43 -32.83 -33.83
C ALA A 32 -24.08 -31.53 -34.34
N GLN A 33 -23.64 -31.16 -35.55
CA GLN A 33 -24.38 -30.50 -36.62
C GLN A 33 -24.66 -28.99 -36.58
N GLU A 34 -23.76 -28.28 -37.25
CA GLU A 34 -24.07 -27.18 -38.17
C GLU A 34 -25.26 -27.49 -39.10
N LYS A 35 -26.15 -26.52 -39.30
CA LYS A 35 -26.50 -26.04 -40.65
C LYS A 35 -27.32 -24.74 -40.66
N ASP A 36 -27.01 -23.96 -41.69
CA ASP A 36 -27.78 -22.90 -42.34
C ASP A 36 -27.65 -21.44 -41.86
N LEU A 37 -26.66 -20.78 -42.48
CA LEU A 37 -26.69 -19.40 -42.95
C LEU A 37 -27.83 -19.16 -43.95
N GLN A 38 -28.57 -18.04 -43.83
CA GLN A 38 -29.00 -17.19 -44.97
C GLN A 38 -29.55 -15.82 -44.47
N GLN A 39 -29.16 -14.74 -45.17
CA GLN A 39 -29.50 -13.32 -44.90
C GLN A 39 -30.83 -12.87 -45.58
N PRO A 40 -31.17 -11.56 -45.72
CA PRO A 40 -32.25 -10.79 -45.04
C PRO A 40 -33.41 -10.35 -45.99
N PRO A 41 -34.45 -9.56 -45.58
CA PRO A 41 -34.40 -8.07 -45.69
C PRO A 41 -35.31 -7.20 -44.74
N VAL A 42 -34.81 -6.01 -44.40
CA VAL A 42 -35.36 -4.62 -44.45
C VAL A 42 -36.89 -4.27 -44.29
N LEU A 43 -37.17 -3.44 -43.24
CA LEU A 43 -38.05 -2.24 -43.03
C LEU A 43 -39.60 -2.24 -42.86
N GLN A 44 -40.01 -1.25 -42.02
CA GLN A 44 -41.33 -0.62 -41.71
C GLN A 44 -42.29 -1.39 -40.78
N GLY A 45 -42.89 -0.83 -39.72
CA GLY A 45 -42.91 0.52 -39.14
C GLY A 45 -43.95 0.61 -37.99
N LEU A 46 -43.88 1.72 -37.25
CA LEU A 46 -44.92 2.37 -36.43
C LEU A 46 -45.34 1.81 -35.06
N SER A 47 -44.97 2.63 -34.05
CA SER A 47 -45.82 3.20 -33.00
C SER A 47 -46.43 2.31 -31.92
N GLY A 48 -46.19 2.71 -30.67
CA GLY A 48 -46.96 2.25 -29.51
C GLY A 48 -46.10 2.09 -28.27
N THR A 49 -45.98 3.16 -27.49
CA THR A 49 -45.74 3.16 -26.03
C THR A 49 -44.79 2.07 -25.51
N LYS A 50 -43.48 2.38 -25.47
CA LYS A 50 -42.58 1.64 -24.57
C LYS A 50 -42.95 2.00 -23.13
N GLU A 51 -43.77 1.13 -22.54
CA GLU A 51 -43.68 0.85 -21.12
C GLU A 51 -42.20 0.79 -20.73
N VAL A 52 -41.85 1.60 -19.75
CA VAL A 52 -40.57 1.52 -19.05
C VAL A 52 -40.60 0.19 -18.32
N SER A 53 -40.17 -0.86 -19.03
CA SER A 53 -40.09 -2.20 -18.46
C SER A 53 -39.10 -2.17 -17.31
N ASP A 54 -39.60 -2.53 -16.14
CA ASP A 54 -38.87 -2.96 -14.97
C ASP A 54 -37.60 -3.69 -15.37
N ARG A 55 -36.44 -3.11 -15.06
CA ARG A 55 -35.13 -3.72 -15.28
C ARG A 55 -34.47 -3.99 -13.95
N ARG A 56 -34.73 -5.22 -13.49
CA ARG A 56 -33.93 -6.07 -12.60
C ARG A 56 -33.41 -5.41 -11.32
N LEU A 57 -34.34 -4.94 -10.49
CA LEU A 57 -34.09 -4.88 -9.06
C LEU A 57 -33.93 -6.32 -8.56
N LYS A 58 -32.75 -6.74 -8.07
CA LYS A 58 -32.70 -7.94 -7.21
C LYS A 58 -33.67 -7.70 -6.04
N PRO A 59 -34.53 -8.68 -5.70
CA PRO A 59 -35.49 -8.50 -4.63
C PRO A 59 -34.74 -8.19 -3.33
N VAL A 60 -35.33 -7.30 -2.53
CA VAL A 60 -34.79 -6.96 -1.21
C VAL A 60 -34.74 -8.24 -0.38
N THR A 61 -33.55 -8.59 0.10
CA THR A 61 -33.33 -9.85 0.79
C THR A 61 -33.36 -9.59 2.29
N ARG A 62 -34.24 -10.31 2.99
CA ARG A 62 -34.30 -10.24 4.45
C ARG A 62 -33.09 -10.95 5.03
N VAL A 63 -32.36 -10.25 5.90
CA VAL A 63 -31.24 -10.84 6.66
C VAL A 63 -31.79 -11.83 7.69
N ARG A 64 -31.11 -12.97 7.84
CA ARG A 64 -31.46 -14.00 8.84
C ARG A 64 -30.54 -13.90 10.05
N ILE A 65 -31.11 -13.49 11.18
CA ILE A 65 -30.49 -13.47 12.51
C ILE A 65 -31.34 -14.37 13.42
N PRO A 66 -30.93 -15.63 13.70
CA PRO A 66 -31.71 -16.56 14.50
C PRO A 66 -31.73 -16.15 15.98
N THR A 67 -32.80 -15.49 16.41
CA THR A 67 -32.99 -15.06 17.81
C THR A 67 -32.97 -16.24 18.80
N SER A 68 -33.35 -17.45 18.36
CA SER A 68 -33.42 -18.66 19.19
C SER A 68 -32.06 -19.31 19.49
N VAL A 69 -31.05 -19.12 18.63
CA VAL A 69 -29.67 -19.61 18.84
C VAL A 69 -28.98 -18.71 19.87
N ILE A 70 -29.20 -17.40 19.76
CA ILE A 70 -28.66 -16.36 20.63
C ILE A 70 -29.17 -16.53 22.06
N GLN A 71 -30.48 -16.75 22.21
CA GLN A 71 -31.11 -16.98 23.51
C GLN A 71 -30.61 -18.23 24.24
N LYS A 72 -30.13 -19.24 23.53
CA LYS A 72 -29.69 -20.50 24.13
C LYS A 72 -28.18 -20.61 24.33
N LYS A 73 -27.37 -20.01 23.47
CA LYS A 73 -25.91 -20.17 23.49
C LYS A 73 -25.14 -18.97 24.01
N LEU A 74 -25.61 -17.74 23.72
CA LEU A 74 -24.86 -16.51 23.97
C LEU A 74 -25.36 -15.73 25.19
N LEU A 75 -26.67 -15.69 25.41
CA LEU A 75 -27.27 -15.05 26.60
C LEU A 75 -26.74 -15.55 27.96
N PRO A 76 -26.32 -16.82 28.14
CA PRO A 76 -25.70 -17.25 29.40
C PRO A 76 -24.30 -16.68 29.65
N GLN A 77 -23.60 -16.27 28.60
CA GLN A 77 -22.23 -15.73 28.67
C GLN A 77 -22.23 -14.20 28.76
N LEU A 78 -23.27 -13.56 28.20
CA LEU A 78 -23.44 -12.12 28.22
C LEU A 78 -24.17 -11.67 29.49
N ARG A 79 -23.78 -10.50 29.98
CA ARG A 79 -24.49 -9.81 31.06
C ARG A 79 -25.88 -9.34 30.57
N PRO A 80 -26.88 -9.32 31.46
CA PRO A 80 -28.20 -8.78 31.12
C PRO A 80 -28.10 -7.35 30.60
N VAL A 81 -28.65 -7.12 29.41
CA VAL A 81 -28.66 -5.79 28.75
C VAL A 81 -29.71 -4.88 29.39
N THR A 82 -30.88 -5.44 29.72
CA THR A 82 -32.02 -4.68 30.27
C THR A 82 -32.06 -4.81 31.79
N VAL A 83 -31.57 -3.79 32.48
CA VAL A 83 -31.55 -3.69 33.95
C VAL A 83 -32.19 -2.37 34.38
N ALA A 84 -32.95 -2.36 35.48
CA ALA A 84 -33.71 -1.18 35.93
C ALA A 84 -32.82 0.00 36.35
N ASP A 85 -31.63 -0.29 36.89
CA ASP A 85 -30.62 0.70 37.25
C ASP A 85 -29.26 0.18 36.74
N PRO A 86 -28.86 0.56 35.52
CA PRO A 86 -27.64 0.03 34.91
C PRO A 86 -26.40 0.62 35.59
N PRO A 87 -25.40 -0.21 35.95
CA PRO A 87 -24.16 0.27 36.56
C PRO A 87 -23.35 1.13 35.59
N GLU A 88 -22.41 1.92 36.14
CA GLU A 88 -21.47 2.67 35.31
C GLU A 88 -20.52 1.74 34.54
N PRO A 89 -20.09 2.10 33.31
CA PRO A 89 -19.23 1.26 32.50
C PRO A 89 -17.79 1.19 33.04
N GLU A 90 -17.24 -0.02 33.14
CA GLU A 90 -15.89 -0.26 33.68
C GLU A 90 -14.85 -0.60 32.60
N GLY A 91 -15.28 -0.77 31.34
CA GLY A 91 -14.43 -1.11 30.20
C GLY A 91 -14.75 -2.47 29.59
N PRO A 92 -14.14 -2.81 28.43
CA PRO A 92 -14.39 -4.07 27.74
C PRO A 92 -13.94 -5.27 28.57
N ASP A 93 -14.70 -6.37 28.50
CA ASP A 93 -14.36 -7.67 29.08
C ASP A 93 -13.95 -8.65 27.97
N PRO A 94 -12.65 -9.01 27.86
CA PRO A 94 -12.16 -9.98 26.87
C PRO A 94 -12.86 -11.34 26.96
N GLY A 95 -13.28 -11.76 28.16
CA GLY A 95 -13.97 -13.03 28.37
C GLY A 95 -15.41 -13.07 27.84
N THR A 96 -15.94 -11.93 27.38
CA THR A 96 -17.29 -11.80 26.82
C THR A 96 -17.25 -11.26 25.38
N ALA A 97 -16.25 -11.67 24.61
CA ALA A 97 -16.19 -11.37 23.18
C ALA A 97 -17.30 -12.12 22.41
N LEU A 98 -18.04 -11.39 21.60
CA LEU A 98 -19.05 -11.88 20.67
C LEU A 98 -18.46 -11.92 19.26
N ASP A 99 -18.54 -13.09 18.65
CA ASP A 99 -18.35 -13.27 17.21
C ASP A 99 -19.70 -13.14 16.50
N LEU A 100 -19.83 -12.18 15.57
CA LEU A 100 -21.07 -12.00 14.81
C LEU A 100 -21.37 -13.17 13.87
N ALA A 101 -20.36 -13.95 13.46
CA ALA A 101 -20.54 -15.17 12.67
C ALA A 101 -21.31 -16.27 13.43
N ASP A 102 -21.30 -16.24 14.77
CA ASP A 102 -22.09 -17.17 15.58
C ASP A 102 -23.59 -16.82 15.62
N ILE A 103 -23.94 -15.60 15.21
CA ILE A 103 -25.31 -15.07 15.32
C ILE A 103 -25.94 -14.61 14.00
N ILE A 104 -25.18 -14.55 12.92
CA ILE A 104 -25.66 -14.20 11.59
C ILE A 104 -25.60 -15.45 10.70
N GLU A 105 -26.73 -15.85 10.12
CA GLU A 105 -26.78 -16.97 9.17
C GLU A 105 -26.68 -16.51 7.70
N ASP A 106 -26.84 -15.21 7.45
CA ASP A 106 -26.84 -14.64 6.10
C ASP A 106 -25.40 -14.52 5.56
N PRO A 107 -25.01 -15.31 4.53
CA PRO A 107 -23.64 -15.29 4.02
C PRO A 107 -23.26 -13.97 3.33
N ALA A 108 -24.24 -13.26 2.76
CA ALA A 108 -23.99 -11.99 2.10
C ALA A 108 -23.72 -10.89 3.12
N LEU A 109 -24.43 -10.91 4.26
CA LEU A 109 -24.10 -10.01 5.37
C LEU A 109 -22.71 -10.31 5.93
N LEU A 110 -22.38 -11.58 6.23
CA LEU A 110 -21.04 -11.92 6.71
C LEU A 110 -19.92 -11.49 5.75
N TYR A 111 -20.14 -11.69 4.45
CA TYR A 111 -19.23 -11.20 3.43
C TYR A 111 -19.07 -9.67 3.48
N ASP A 112 -20.17 -8.91 3.50
CA ASP A 112 -20.13 -7.45 3.58
C ASP A 112 -19.47 -6.95 4.89
N LEU A 113 -19.69 -7.63 6.02
CA LEU A 113 -19.02 -7.30 7.27
C LEU A 113 -17.51 -7.51 7.16
N SER A 114 -17.08 -8.60 6.53
CA SER A 114 -15.66 -8.92 6.36
C SER A 114 -14.94 -7.99 5.37
N GLN A 115 -15.63 -7.44 4.37
CA GLN A 115 -15.01 -6.67 3.27
C GLN A 115 -15.30 -5.16 3.34
N ALA A 116 -16.52 -4.79 3.69
CA ALA A 116 -17.03 -3.44 3.48
C ALA A 116 -17.14 -2.61 4.78
N CYS A 117 -17.34 -3.24 5.94
CA CYS A 117 -17.47 -2.53 7.21
C CYS A 117 -16.10 -2.22 7.84
N GLY A 118 -15.97 -1.09 8.53
CA GLY A 118 -14.71 -0.65 9.14
C GLY A 118 -14.35 -1.27 10.49
N TRP A 119 -15.13 -2.22 11.01
CA TRP A 119 -14.97 -2.80 12.35
C TRP A 119 -14.80 -4.33 12.30
N GLU A 120 -14.12 -4.88 13.30
CA GLU A 120 -13.84 -6.32 13.42
C GLU A 120 -15.09 -7.08 13.88
N SER A 121 -15.64 -7.94 13.01
CA SER A 121 -16.89 -8.66 13.27
C SER A 121 -16.75 -9.84 14.22
N HIS A 122 -15.53 -10.34 14.41
CA HIS A 122 -15.28 -11.48 15.29
C HIS A 122 -15.00 -11.07 16.74
N LEU A 123 -14.83 -9.77 17.03
CA LEU A 123 -14.39 -9.26 18.33
C LEU A 123 -15.21 -8.05 18.78
N ILE A 124 -16.47 -8.30 19.17
CA ILE A 124 -17.33 -7.32 19.82
C ILE A 124 -17.40 -7.62 21.32
N PHE A 125 -16.85 -6.77 22.16
CA PHE A 125 -16.74 -7.03 23.60
C PHE A 125 -17.88 -6.38 24.36
N GLN A 126 -18.49 -7.10 25.32
CA GLN A 126 -19.40 -6.46 26.27
C GLN A 126 -18.61 -5.78 27.40
N ASP A 127 -19.21 -4.78 28.05
CA ASP A 127 -18.63 -4.15 29.24
C ASP A 127 -18.62 -5.08 30.46
N LYS A 128 -17.57 -4.94 31.29
CA LYS A 128 -17.39 -5.66 32.55
C LYS A 128 -18.49 -5.43 33.58
N ALA A 129 -19.18 -4.29 33.56
CA ALA A 129 -20.23 -3.98 34.51
C ALA A 129 -21.55 -3.70 33.79
N ALA A 130 -21.51 -2.85 32.77
CA ALA A 130 -22.66 -2.30 32.09
C ALA A 130 -23.09 -3.15 30.88
N GLY A 131 -23.97 -4.14 31.07
CA GLY A 131 -24.41 -5.06 30.00
C GLY A 131 -25.04 -4.42 28.74
N HIS A 132 -25.42 -3.14 28.80
CA HIS A 132 -25.92 -2.38 27.65
C HIS A 132 -24.84 -1.70 26.81
N VAL A 133 -23.57 -1.75 27.25
CA VAL A 133 -22.43 -1.15 26.56
C VAL A 133 -21.61 -2.23 25.87
N PHE A 134 -21.34 -2.02 24.58
CA PHE A 134 -20.46 -2.87 23.79
C PHE A 134 -19.32 -2.06 23.18
N TYR A 135 -18.19 -2.71 23.04
CA TYR A 135 -16.96 -2.16 22.49
C TYR A 135 -16.59 -2.87 21.20
N TYR A 136 -16.03 -2.13 20.26
CA TYR A 136 -15.59 -2.67 18.99
C TYR A 136 -14.22 -2.13 18.59
N LEU A 137 -13.50 -2.94 17.82
CA LEU A 137 -12.22 -2.61 17.22
C LEU A 137 -12.38 -2.27 15.73
N PRO A 138 -11.50 -1.44 15.16
CA PRO A 138 -11.39 -1.37 13.71
C PRO A 138 -10.93 -2.72 13.15
N ARG A 139 -11.41 -3.08 11.95
CA ARG A 139 -10.98 -4.31 11.26
C ARG A 139 -9.51 -4.27 10.89
N GLU A 140 -9.08 -3.12 10.40
CA GLU A 140 -7.74 -2.90 9.89
C GLU A 140 -7.41 -1.41 9.95
N ILE A 141 -6.12 -1.11 9.86
CA ILE A 141 -5.59 0.23 9.74
C ILE A 141 -4.95 0.36 8.36
N LEU A 142 -5.33 1.40 7.62
CA LEU A 142 -4.92 1.61 6.24
C LEU A 142 -4.20 2.95 6.09
N LEU A 143 -3.42 3.08 5.02
CA LEU A 143 -2.86 4.36 4.59
C LEU A 143 -3.98 5.37 4.35
N VAL A 144 -3.85 6.60 4.85
CA VAL A 144 -4.84 7.65 4.60
C VAL A 144 -4.68 8.18 3.17
N HIS A 145 -5.80 8.39 2.48
CA HIS A 145 -5.84 9.10 1.21
C HIS A 145 -7.00 10.10 1.21
N SER A 146 -6.71 11.33 0.79
CA SER A 146 -7.66 12.45 0.75
C SER A 146 -7.67 13.13 -0.63
N GLU A 147 -8.44 14.21 -0.77
CA GLU A 147 -8.37 15.04 -1.99
C GLU A 147 -6.96 15.62 -2.24
N ALA A 148 -6.17 15.81 -1.17
CA ALA A 148 -4.80 16.32 -1.24
C ALA A 148 -3.77 15.25 -1.65
N GLY A 149 -4.17 13.97 -1.72
CA GLY A 149 -3.28 12.87 -2.03
C GLY A 149 -3.17 11.83 -0.93
N TYR A 150 -2.16 10.97 -1.05
CA TYR A 150 -1.80 10.01 0.01
C TYR A 150 -1.16 10.71 1.19
N GLY A 151 -1.52 10.29 2.40
CA GLY A 151 -0.82 10.63 3.64
C GLY A 151 0.52 9.91 3.75
N LEU A 152 1.29 9.82 2.66
CA LEU A 152 2.62 9.22 2.62
C LEU A 152 3.61 10.28 2.17
N SER A 153 4.67 10.48 2.92
CA SER A 153 5.72 11.45 2.58
C SER A 153 7.10 10.86 2.78
N VAL A 154 8.00 11.16 1.84
CA VAL A 154 9.42 10.79 1.89
C VAL A 154 10.24 12.06 2.06
N GLN A 155 11.00 12.13 3.16
CA GLN A 155 11.88 13.24 3.48
C GLN A 155 13.34 12.77 3.51
N TYR A 156 14.19 13.40 2.70
CA TYR A 156 15.63 13.18 2.72
C TYR A 156 16.29 14.16 3.69
N ASN A 157 16.97 13.63 4.69
CA ASN A 157 17.71 14.34 5.72
C ASN A 157 19.21 14.37 5.39
N HIS A 158 19.93 15.31 5.99
CA HIS A 158 21.38 15.46 5.84
C HIS A 158 22.11 14.26 6.46
N LEU A 159 22.95 13.58 5.66
CA LEU A 159 23.85 12.52 6.13
C LEU A 159 25.00 13.10 6.94
N ALA A 160 25.18 12.67 8.19
CA ALA A 160 26.41 12.93 8.93
C ALA A 160 27.55 12.01 8.44
N GLU A 161 27.24 10.74 8.17
CA GLU A 161 28.17 9.70 7.72
C GLU A 161 27.49 8.73 6.73
N PRO A 162 28.23 8.12 5.78
CA PRO A 162 27.69 7.09 4.88
C PRO A 162 27.11 5.89 5.64
N GLY A 163 25.96 5.36 5.19
CA GLY A 163 25.32 4.18 5.78
C GLY A 163 24.39 4.46 6.97
N GLN A 164 24.29 5.70 7.46
CA GLN A 164 23.29 6.06 8.47
C GLN A 164 21.90 6.32 7.86
N PRO A 165 20.81 6.06 8.62
CA PRO A 165 19.46 6.41 8.18
C PRO A 165 19.39 7.91 7.88
N SER A 166 19.06 8.22 6.64
CA SER A 166 18.99 9.59 6.13
C SER A 166 17.69 9.88 5.43
N VAL A 167 16.78 8.91 5.39
CA VAL A 167 15.47 9.07 4.78
C VAL A 167 14.42 8.76 5.83
N MET A 168 13.46 9.67 5.98
CA MET A 168 12.29 9.46 6.81
C MET A 168 11.09 9.24 5.90
N VAL A 169 10.50 8.06 5.98
CA VAL A 169 9.19 7.78 5.38
C VAL A 169 8.15 7.93 6.46
N THR A 170 7.19 8.84 6.28
CA THR A 170 6.08 9.00 7.21
C THR A 170 4.78 8.61 6.51
N ALA A 171 4.07 7.66 7.11
CA ALA A 171 2.74 7.23 6.70
C ALA A 171 1.72 7.65 7.76
N GLU A 172 0.70 8.39 7.36
CA GLU A 172 -0.49 8.65 8.15
C GLU A 172 -1.47 7.51 7.93
N LEU A 173 -1.86 6.87 9.03
CA LEU A 173 -2.63 5.65 9.05
C LEU A 173 -3.94 5.88 9.82
N ALA A 174 -5.05 5.32 9.32
CA ALA A 174 -6.33 5.38 10.00
C ALA A 174 -7.17 4.14 9.70
N ALA A 175 -8.09 3.81 10.61
CA ALA A 175 -9.13 2.85 10.31
C ALA A 175 -10.03 3.38 9.18
N PRO A 176 -10.48 2.53 8.24
CA PRO A 176 -11.53 2.93 7.31
C PRO A 176 -12.81 3.23 8.11
N HIS A 177 -13.44 4.36 7.83
CA HIS A 177 -14.69 4.74 8.47
C HIS A 177 -15.71 5.12 7.42
N ARG A 178 -16.87 4.44 7.44
CA ARG A 178 -18.02 4.83 6.65
C ARG A 178 -19.15 5.30 7.57
N GLU A 179 -19.84 6.33 7.10
CA GLU A 179 -21.07 6.79 7.72
C GLU A 179 -22.10 5.64 7.75
N GLY A 180 -22.67 5.35 8.91
CA GLY A 180 -23.65 4.27 9.07
C GLY A 180 -23.09 2.91 9.51
N ASP A 181 -21.77 2.67 9.47
CA ASP A 181 -21.19 1.38 9.89
C ASP A 181 -21.56 1.00 11.33
N VAL A 182 -21.50 1.98 12.25
CA VAL A 182 -21.87 1.80 13.66
C VAL A 182 -23.39 1.66 13.82
N MET A 183 -24.17 2.26 12.92
CA MET A 183 -25.63 2.11 12.91
C MET A 183 -26.03 0.71 12.45
N LEU A 184 -25.33 0.13 11.48
CA LEU A 184 -25.49 -1.25 11.07
C LEU A 184 -25.16 -2.21 12.22
N LEU A 185 -24.00 -2.04 12.87
CA LEU A 185 -23.64 -2.85 14.06
C LEU A 185 -24.71 -2.75 15.15
N ARG A 186 -25.19 -1.53 15.44
CA ARG A 186 -26.27 -1.30 16.41
C ARG A 186 -27.55 -2.04 16.02
N ALA A 187 -27.94 -2.01 14.75
CA ALA A 187 -29.14 -2.69 14.27
C ALA A 187 -29.02 -4.22 14.37
N ILE A 188 -27.86 -4.77 13.99
CA ILE A 188 -27.55 -6.21 14.12
C ILE A 188 -27.66 -6.62 15.59
N LEU A 189 -27.01 -5.91 16.50
CA LEU A 189 -27.02 -6.23 17.93
C LEU A 189 -28.44 -6.09 18.54
N ARG A 190 -29.22 -5.08 18.15
CA ARG A 190 -30.61 -4.95 18.61
C ARG A 190 -31.47 -6.12 18.15
N GLU A 191 -31.40 -6.50 16.87
CA GLU A 191 -32.17 -7.63 16.35
C GLU A 191 -31.72 -8.95 16.99
N ALA A 192 -30.40 -9.13 17.14
CA ALA A 192 -29.79 -10.30 17.78
C ALA A 192 -30.21 -10.48 19.24
N LEU A 193 -30.13 -9.41 20.04
CA LEU A 193 -30.43 -9.40 21.46
C LEU A 193 -31.93 -9.25 21.75
N GLY A 194 -32.76 -9.10 20.72
CA GLY A 194 -34.22 -8.93 20.87
C GLY A 194 -34.62 -7.60 21.51
N LEU A 195 -33.81 -6.56 21.34
CA LEU A 195 -34.01 -5.24 21.95
C LEU A 195 -35.02 -4.41 21.16
N GLY A 196 -35.94 -3.77 21.87
CA GLY A 196 -36.85 -2.78 21.34
C GLY A 196 -36.16 -1.44 21.04
N PRO A 197 -36.87 -0.47 20.43
CA PRO A 197 -36.28 0.82 20.05
C PRO A 197 -35.85 1.69 21.24
N SER A 198 -36.53 1.55 22.38
CA SER A 198 -36.30 2.33 23.60
C SER A 198 -35.26 1.71 24.54
N ASP A 199 -34.84 0.48 24.29
CA ASP A 199 -33.87 -0.19 25.15
C ASP A 199 -32.48 0.45 25.00
N LEU A 200 -31.76 0.55 26.10
CA LEU A 200 -30.40 1.08 26.14
C LEU A 200 -29.46 0.16 25.37
N LEU A 201 -28.68 0.75 24.46
CA LEU A 201 -27.60 0.05 23.76
C LEU A 201 -26.57 1.08 23.28
N ASP A 202 -25.41 1.05 23.92
CA ASP A 202 -24.30 1.95 23.66
C ASP A 202 -23.15 1.22 22.97
N LEU A 203 -22.57 1.87 21.96
CA LEU A 203 -21.42 1.36 21.22
C LEU A 203 -20.23 2.30 21.40
N ARG A 204 -19.11 1.76 21.85
CA ARG A 204 -17.87 2.49 22.09
C ARG A 204 -16.74 1.89 21.27
N SER A 205 -15.85 2.74 20.75
CA SER A 205 -14.62 2.25 20.13
C SER A 205 -13.58 2.01 21.23
N ILE A 206 -12.81 0.93 21.12
CA ILE A 206 -11.68 0.68 22.02
C ILE A 206 -10.64 1.80 21.89
N LYS A 207 -10.00 2.14 23.02
CA LYS A 207 -8.95 3.16 23.10
C LYS A 207 -7.65 2.62 22.50
N GLY A 208 -6.85 3.50 21.89
CA GLY A 208 -5.54 3.12 21.32
C GLY A 208 -4.36 3.31 22.28
N LEU A 209 -4.62 3.75 23.52
CA LEU A 209 -3.58 4.01 24.52
C LEU A 209 -2.81 2.74 24.86
N GLY A 210 -1.49 2.81 24.80
CA GLY A 210 -0.61 1.67 25.09
C GLY A 210 -0.50 0.64 23.96
N ALA A 211 -1.04 0.92 22.77
CA ALA A 211 -0.87 0.04 21.64
C ALA A 211 0.59 0.01 21.15
N THR A 212 1.07 -1.16 20.73
CA THR A 212 2.42 -1.33 20.15
C THR A 212 2.31 -1.81 18.72
N VAL A 213 3.28 -1.45 17.89
CA VAL A 213 3.30 -1.89 16.49
C VAL A 213 4.39 -2.93 16.29
N ASP A 214 4.02 -3.97 15.57
CA ASP A 214 4.91 -5.02 15.12
C ASP A 214 4.76 -5.15 13.61
N PHE A 215 5.85 -4.96 12.87
CA PHE A 215 5.88 -5.29 11.46
C PHE A 215 6.49 -6.67 11.32
N GLU A 216 5.68 -7.62 10.86
CA GLU A 216 6.19 -8.87 10.29
C GLU A 216 6.81 -8.56 8.92
N ALA A 217 7.90 -7.78 8.88
CA ALA A 217 8.66 -7.46 7.67
C ALA A 217 9.22 -8.73 6.99
N VAL A 218 9.26 -9.85 7.72
CA VAL A 218 9.64 -11.18 7.24
C VAL A 218 8.70 -11.72 6.15
N ALA A 219 7.44 -11.28 6.08
CA ALA A 219 6.51 -11.73 5.04
C ALA A 219 6.73 -11.07 3.66
N ALA A 220 7.47 -9.96 3.60
CA ALA A 220 7.65 -9.11 2.41
C ALA A 220 9.09 -9.10 1.86
N GLY A 221 10.00 -9.91 2.43
CA GLY A 221 11.41 -9.93 2.03
C GLY A 221 12.25 -8.74 2.50
N LEU A 222 11.64 -7.74 3.16
CA LEU A 222 12.34 -6.56 3.68
C LEU A 222 13.01 -6.88 5.02
N SER A 223 14.34 -6.74 5.11
CA SER A 223 15.07 -6.86 6.38
C SER A 223 15.14 -5.51 7.12
N LEU A 224 14.00 -5.01 7.60
CA LEU A 224 13.97 -3.79 8.42
C LEU A 224 14.21 -4.11 9.90
N SER A 225 15.14 -3.38 10.52
CA SER A 225 15.32 -3.45 11.98
C SER A 225 14.10 -2.85 12.71
N PRO A 226 13.60 -3.47 13.80
CA PRO A 226 12.54 -2.89 14.62
C PRO A 226 12.86 -1.47 15.13
N ASP A 227 14.14 -1.16 15.34
CA ASP A 227 14.60 0.15 15.82
C ASP A 227 14.35 1.28 14.81
N CYS A 228 14.14 0.94 13.54
CA CYS A 228 13.84 1.90 12.47
C CYS A 228 12.37 2.30 12.41
N ILE A 229 11.48 1.64 13.18
CA ILE A 229 10.03 1.81 13.12
C ILE A 229 9.57 2.59 14.34
N HIS A 230 8.99 3.77 14.11
CA HIS A 230 8.49 4.64 15.16
C HIS A 230 6.99 4.88 14.97
N VAL A 231 6.20 4.57 15.99
CA VAL A 231 4.75 4.78 15.99
C VAL A 231 4.34 5.51 17.25
N TYR A 232 3.48 6.51 17.09
CA TYR A 232 2.86 7.23 18.19
C TYR A 232 1.40 6.74 18.33
N PRO A 233 1.05 5.99 19.39
CA PRO A 233 -0.28 5.43 19.54
C PRO A 233 -1.34 6.54 19.66
N PRO A 234 -2.48 6.42 18.95
CA PRO A 234 -3.54 7.42 19.05
C PRO A 234 -4.32 7.25 20.36
N ALA A 235 -4.90 8.34 20.86
CA ALA A 235 -5.80 8.27 22.02
C ALA A 235 -7.05 7.42 21.73
N SER A 236 -7.52 7.47 20.48
CA SER A 236 -8.64 6.67 19.97
C SER A 236 -8.24 6.01 18.65
N LEU A 237 -8.60 4.74 18.46
CA LEU A 237 -8.33 4.00 17.22
C LEU A 237 -9.08 4.54 16.00
N ARG A 238 -10.02 5.49 16.19
CA ARG A 238 -10.67 6.21 15.10
C ARG A 238 -9.86 7.41 14.59
N GLN A 239 -8.88 7.88 15.36
CA GLN A 239 -8.06 9.02 14.98
C GLN A 239 -6.91 8.56 14.09
N PRO A 240 -6.54 9.32 13.05
CA PRO A 240 -5.32 9.09 12.32
C PRO A 240 -4.10 9.13 13.25
N PHE A 241 -3.12 8.28 12.98
CA PHE A 241 -1.83 8.27 13.67
C PHE A 241 -0.70 8.12 12.67
N ARG A 242 0.52 8.42 13.10
CA ARG A 242 1.69 8.40 12.23
C ARG A 242 2.58 7.22 12.54
N LEU A 243 3.00 6.59 11.46
CA LEU A 243 4.11 5.65 11.42
C LEU A 243 5.26 6.32 10.68
N THR A 244 6.45 6.27 11.27
CA THR A 244 7.67 6.81 10.69
C THR A 244 8.70 5.69 10.59
N LEU A 245 9.28 5.54 9.41
CA LEU A 245 10.41 4.65 9.14
C LEU A 245 11.66 5.51 8.94
N SER A 246 12.71 5.21 9.70
CA SER A 246 14.03 5.79 9.54
C SER A 246 14.90 4.84 8.74
N LEU A 247 15.12 5.18 7.47
CA LEU A 247 15.70 4.29 6.46
C LEU A 247 16.97 4.89 5.84
N THR A 248 17.79 4.03 5.27
CA THR A 248 18.81 4.39 4.28
C THR A 248 18.16 4.71 2.92
N GLN A 249 18.94 5.19 1.96
CA GLN A 249 18.44 5.50 0.63
C GLN A 249 18.02 4.23 -0.13
N ASP A 250 18.81 3.16 -0.07
CA ASP A 250 18.50 1.92 -0.78
C ASP A 250 17.23 1.25 -0.21
N GLU A 251 17.08 1.25 1.12
CA GLU A 251 15.88 0.72 1.80
C GLU A 251 14.62 1.52 1.43
N VAL A 252 14.72 2.82 1.14
CA VAL A 252 13.54 3.61 0.75
C VAL A 252 12.98 3.15 -0.59
N GLU A 253 13.85 2.85 -1.55
CA GLU A 253 13.43 2.41 -2.88
C GLU A 253 12.77 1.04 -2.80
N GLU A 254 13.32 0.15 -1.97
CA GLU A 254 12.75 -1.18 -1.72
C GLU A 254 11.38 -1.07 -1.05
N VAL A 255 11.25 -0.23 -0.02
CA VAL A 255 9.98 0.02 0.69
C VAL A 255 8.92 0.59 -0.24
N LEU A 256 9.23 1.60 -1.04
CA LEU A 256 8.27 2.20 -1.97
C LEU A 256 7.86 1.23 -3.09
N ALA A 257 8.80 0.45 -3.61
CA ALA A 257 8.51 -0.60 -4.59
C ALA A 257 7.60 -1.69 -3.97
N GLN A 258 7.83 -2.05 -2.71
CA GLN A 258 7.00 -3.02 -2.00
C GLN A 258 5.58 -2.50 -1.78
N ILE A 259 5.42 -1.24 -1.32
CA ILE A 259 4.09 -0.60 -1.17
C ILE A 259 3.33 -0.59 -2.50
N ALA A 260 4.02 -0.37 -3.63
CA ALA A 260 3.41 -0.33 -4.95
C ALA A 260 2.96 -1.70 -5.49
N ARG A 261 3.64 -2.79 -5.12
CA ARG A 261 3.38 -4.13 -5.67
C ARG A 261 2.49 -4.98 -4.77
N GLU A 262 2.94 -5.22 -3.54
CA GLU A 262 2.33 -6.21 -2.64
C GLU A 262 1.78 -5.56 -1.36
N GLY A 263 2.32 -4.39 -0.99
CA GLY A 263 2.01 -3.69 0.24
C GLY A 263 2.96 -4.04 1.39
N LEU A 264 2.98 -3.16 2.39
CA LEU A 264 3.53 -3.50 3.70
C LEU A 264 2.40 -3.98 4.61
N SER A 265 2.68 -5.06 5.35
CA SER A 265 1.76 -5.62 6.33
C SER A 265 2.39 -5.59 7.71
N GLY A 266 1.59 -5.23 8.71
CA GLY A 266 1.99 -5.22 10.12
C GLY A 266 0.78 -5.47 11.01
N ARG A 267 0.99 -5.39 12.32
CA ARG A 267 -0.06 -5.51 13.33
C ARG A 267 0.12 -4.42 14.38
N LEU A 268 -1.00 -3.78 14.72
CA LEU A 268 -1.14 -2.94 15.90
C LEU A 268 -1.70 -3.81 17.02
N TRP A 269 -0.92 -4.06 18.05
CA TRP A 269 -1.33 -4.77 19.25
C TRP A 269 -2.05 -3.81 20.18
N VAL A 270 -3.36 -3.96 20.32
CA VAL A 270 -4.23 -3.12 21.14
C VAL A 270 -4.50 -3.81 22.48
N GLN A 271 -4.31 -3.08 23.58
CA GLN A 271 -4.64 -3.57 24.91
C GLN A 271 -6.16 -3.50 25.15
N VAL A 272 -6.76 -4.65 25.42
CA VAL A 272 -8.15 -4.82 25.83
C VAL A 272 -8.11 -5.44 27.22
N ASP A 273 -8.17 -4.59 28.25
CA ASP A 273 -7.96 -4.98 29.63
C ASP A 273 -6.61 -5.72 29.86
N SER A 274 -6.64 -7.00 30.22
CA SER A 274 -5.44 -7.83 30.41
C SER A 274 -4.96 -8.53 29.13
N GLU A 275 -5.68 -8.39 28.02
CA GLU A 275 -5.40 -9.09 26.77
C GLU A 275 -4.88 -8.14 25.69
N SER A 276 -4.06 -8.68 24.79
CA SER A 276 -3.52 -7.97 23.64
C SER A 276 -4.12 -8.52 22.36
N VAL A 277 -4.86 -7.69 21.63
CA VAL A 277 -5.60 -8.06 20.43
C VAL A 277 -4.94 -7.45 19.20
N PRO A 278 -4.67 -8.22 18.14
CA PRO A 278 -4.06 -7.68 16.92
C PRO A 278 -5.08 -6.97 16.04
N VAL A 279 -4.74 -5.76 15.60
CA VAL A 279 -5.42 -5.06 14.51
C VAL A 279 -4.45 -5.00 13.32
N PRO A 280 -4.75 -5.63 12.18
CA PRO A 280 -3.91 -5.58 10.98
C PRO A 280 -3.63 -4.14 10.51
N ILE A 281 -2.38 -3.86 10.15
CA ILE A 281 -1.97 -2.66 9.41
C ILE A 281 -1.66 -3.09 7.97
N ARG A 282 -2.21 -2.39 6.99
CA ARG A 282 -1.89 -2.57 5.56
C ARG A 282 -1.59 -1.24 4.90
N ILE A 283 -0.38 -1.11 4.35
CA ILE A 283 0.06 0.09 3.64
C ILE A 283 0.19 -0.25 2.17
N ARG A 284 -0.80 0.17 1.38
CA ARG A 284 -0.90 -0.06 -0.07
C ARG A 284 -1.52 1.16 -0.73
N TYR A 285 -1.25 1.34 -2.03
CA TYR A 285 -1.90 2.39 -2.82
C TYR A 285 -3.32 2.02 -3.26
N ASP A 286 -3.63 0.74 -3.44
CA ASP A 286 -4.96 0.29 -3.87
C ASP A 286 -5.93 0.01 -2.71
N SER A 287 -5.45 0.07 -1.47
CA SER A 287 -6.22 -0.17 -0.25
C SER A 287 -5.87 0.89 0.79
N PHE A 288 -6.76 1.87 0.94
CA PHE A 288 -6.55 3.07 1.77
C PHE A 288 -7.80 3.45 2.56
N SER A 289 -7.61 4.19 3.64
CA SER A 289 -8.68 4.85 4.39
C SER A 289 -9.02 6.18 3.72
N GLY A 290 -10.33 6.43 3.57
CA GLY A 290 -10.86 7.60 2.89
C GLY A 290 -11.80 7.22 1.74
N ASN A 291 -12.42 8.23 1.14
CA ASN A 291 -13.38 8.01 0.07
C ASN A 291 -12.66 7.75 -1.26
N GLN A 292 -13.03 6.67 -1.94
CA GLN A 292 -12.56 6.42 -3.31
C GLN A 292 -13.26 7.32 -4.34
N VAL A 293 -14.50 7.70 -4.06
CA VAL A 293 -15.35 8.47 -4.98
C VAL A 293 -16.06 9.58 -4.23
N LYS A 294 -16.06 10.78 -4.80
CA LYS A 294 -16.89 11.91 -4.33
C LYS A 294 -18.23 11.92 -5.04
N GLY A 295 -19.29 12.31 -4.32
CA GLY A 295 -20.63 12.53 -4.86
C GLY A 295 -21.62 11.38 -4.59
N PHE A 296 -21.16 10.17 -4.28
CA PHE A 296 -22.05 9.07 -3.90
C PHE A 296 -22.66 9.28 -2.51
N ASP A 297 -21.85 9.66 -1.51
CA ASP A 297 -22.32 9.92 -0.14
C ASP A 297 -23.34 11.06 -0.08
N ASP A 298 -23.21 12.06 -0.96
CA ASP A 298 -24.21 13.12 -1.05
C ASP A 298 -25.53 12.60 -1.60
N TRP A 299 -25.48 11.76 -2.65
CA TRP A 299 -26.66 11.11 -3.20
C TRP A 299 -27.32 10.17 -2.18
N SER A 300 -26.56 9.38 -1.43
CA SER A 300 -27.11 8.46 -0.42
C SER A 300 -27.81 9.21 0.73
N ARG A 301 -27.39 10.45 1.02
CA ARG A 301 -28.07 11.38 1.95
C ARG A 301 -29.25 12.15 1.33
N GLY A 302 -29.65 11.80 0.11
CA GLY A 302 -30.76 12.45 -0.60
C GLY A 302 -30.42 13.82 -1.19
N LYS A 303 -29.15 14.23 -1.20
CA LYS A 303 -28.74 15.45 -1.91
C LYS A 303 -28.57 15.13 -3.40
N PRO A 304 -29.06 15.99 -4.30
CA PRO A 304 -28.86 15.77 -5.73
C PRO A 304 -27.36 15.85 -6.05
N SER A 305 -26.80 14.71 -6.47
CA SER A 305 -25.45 14.63 -7.00
C SER A 305 -25.53 14.07 -8.40
N GLY A 306 -25.17 14.88 -9.40
CA GLY A 306 -25.23 14.50 -10.82
C GLY A 306 -23.94 13.87 -11.35
N LYS A 307 -22.91 13.72 -10.51
CA LYS A 307 -21.56 13.33 -10.91
C LYS A 307 -20.88 12.51 -9.83
N LEU A 308 -20.04 11.57 -10.26
CA LEU A 308 -19.03 10.93 -9.44
C LEU A 308 -17.67 11.49 -9.82
N VAL A 309 -16.84 11.81 -8.83
CA VAL A 309 -15.43 12.17 -9.05
C VAL A 309 -14.58 11.04 -8.51
N ASN A 310 -13.74 10.45 -9.36
CA ASN A 310 -12.76 9.46 -8.93
C ASN A 310 -11.68 10.18 -8.12
N LEU A 311 -11.60 9.91 -6.82
CA LEU A 311 -10.58 10.51 -5.97
C LEU A 311 -9.27 9.73 -6.00
N THR A 312 -9.28 8.49 -6.50
CA THR A 312 -8.12 7.61 -6.49
C THR A 312 -7.09 8.01 -7.54
N SER A 313 -5.89 7.43 -7.43
CA SER A 313 -4.82 7.54 -8.43
C SER A 313 -4.90 6.46 -9.54
N PHE A 314 -5.94 5.62 -9.51
CA PHE A 314 -6.15 4.53 -10.46
C PHE A 314 -7.46 4.73 -11.23
N PRO A 315 -7.60 4.18 -12.45
CA PRO A 315 -8.90 4.09 -13.10
C PRO A 315 -9.87 3.30 -12.20
N LEU A 316 -11.05 3.86 -11.95
CA LEU A 316 -12.05 3.29 -11.04
C LEU A 316 -13.29 2.86 -11.81
N ILE A 317 -13.77 1.64 -11.58
CA ILE A 317 -14.96 1.07 -12.21
C ILE A 317 -16.05 0.92 -11.15
N PRO A 318 -17.17 1.66 -11.23
CA PRO A 318 -18.33 1.42 -10.40
C PRO A 318 -19.11 0.19 -10.89
N GLU A 319 -19.41 -0.70 -9.96
CA GLU A 319 -19.98 -2.03 -10.26
C GLU A 319 -21.40 -2.16 -9.71
N GLU A 320 -21.62 -1.77 -8.47
CA GLU A 320 -22.90 -1.96 -7.81
C GLU A 320 -23.14 -0.96 -6.68
N ILE A 321 -24.40 -0.81 -6.28
CA ILE A 321 -24.80 -0.06 -5.10
C ILE A 321 -25.32 -1.05 -4.08
N ASN A 322 -24.78 -0.98 -2.88
CA ASN A 322 -25.17 -1.82 -1.75
C ASN A 322 -25.72 -0.93 -0.63
N ALA A 323 -26.72 -1.45 0.07
CA ALA A 323 -27.27 -0.77 1.24
C ALA A 323 -27.92 -1.75 2.22
N TYR A 324 -27.95 -1.34 3.48
CA TYR A 324 -28.78 -1.93 4.52
C TYR A 324 -29.79 -0.92 5.04
N ARG A 325 -31.01 -1.37 5.28
CA ARG A 325 -32.09 -0.55 5.84
C ARG A 325 -32.90 -1.30 6.87
N MET A 326 -33.63 -0.57 7.70
CA MET A 326 -34.64 -1.14 8.59
C MET A 326 -36.01 -1.12 7.92
N ARG A 327 -36.75 -2.22 8.05
CA ARG A 327 -38.18 -2.25 7.74
C ARG A 327 -38.95 -2.75 8.95
N GLY A 328 -39.44 -1.80 9.75
CA GLY A 328 -39.89 -2.10 11.11
C GLY A 328 -38.69 -2.54 11.96
N SER A 329 -38.77 -3.73 12.55
CA SER A 329 -37.71 -4.30 13.41
C SER A 329 -36.78 -5.28 12.69
N LYS A 330 -36.76 -5.28 11.35
CA LYS A 330 -36.02 -6.27 10.55
C LYS A 330 -35.01 -5.60 9.64
N LEU A 331 -33.81 -6.15 9.60
CA LEU A 331 -32.75 -5.74 8.68
C LEU A 331 -32.96 -6.31 7.27
N GLU A 332 -32.86 -5.44 6.27
CA GLU A 332 -32.98 -5.77 4.84
C GLU A 332 -31.73 -5.34 4.06
N ARG A 333 -31.20 -6.25 3.23
CA ARG A 333 -30.09 -5.97 2.29
C ARG A 333 -30.64 -5.60 0.91
N ILE A 334 -30.07 -4.56 0.31
CA ILE A 334 -30.38 -4.09 -1.04
C ILE A 334 -29.10 -4.06 -1.86
N THR A 335 -29.12 -4.70 -3.03
CA THR A 335 -28.06 -4.60 -4.03
C THR A 335 -28.63 -4.20 -5.38
N ARG A 336 -27.93 -3.31 -6.07
CA ARG A 336 -28.24 -2.82 -7.41
C ARG A 336 -26.99 -2.85 -8.26
N GLU A 337 -26.92 -3.82 -9.16
CA GLU A 337 -25.87 -3.88 -10.17
C GLU A 337 -26.00 -2.66 -11.09
N LEU A 338 -24.88 -1.98 -11.31
CA LEU A 338 -24.76 -0.94 -12.32
C LEU A 338 -24.45 -1.60 -13.65
N LYS A 339 -24.90 -0.98 -14.74
CA LYS A 339 -24.50 -1.44 -16.08
C LYS A 339 -23.00 -1.30 -16.22
N GLU A 340 -22.38 -2.25 -16.92
CA GLU A 340 -20.97 -2.18 -17.30
C GLU A 340 -20.61 -0.77 -17.76
N SER A 341 -19.68 -0.17 -17.02
CA SER A 341 -19.36 1.23 -17.16
C SER A 341 -17.88 1.37 -17.46
N LYS A 342 -17.54 2.27 -18.39
CA LYS A 342 -16.13 2.57 -18.67
C LYS A 342 -15.45 3.08 -17.39
N PRO A 343 -14.17 2.70 -17.15
CA PRO A 343 -13.42 3.22 -16.03
C PRO A 343 -13.45 4.75 -16.00
N ILE A 344 -13.64 5.32 -14.81
CA ILE A 344 -13.46 6.75 -14.57
C ILE A 344 -11.96 6.97 -14.38
N PRO A 345 -11.28 7.76 -15.24
CA PRO A 345 -9.86 8.02 -15.07
C PRO A 345 -9.51 8.62 -13.70
N PRO A 346 -8.26 8.51 -13.24
CA PRO A 346 -7.81 9.14 -11.99
C PRO A 346 -8.16 10.63 -11.95
N LYS A 347 -8.65 11.11 -10.80
CA LYS A 347 -9.03 12.52 -10.56
C LYS A 347 -10.09 13.10 -11.53
N ALA A 348 -10.71 12.27 -12.36
CA ALA A 348 -11.71 12.70 -13.35
C ALA A 348 -13.14 12.61 -12.82
N GLU A 349 -14.05 13.35 -13.45
CA GLU A 349 -15.48 13.29 -13.18
C GLU A 349 -16.25 12.49 -14.24
N ARG A 350 -17.30 11.80 -13.81
CA ARG A 350 -18.27 11.12 -14.68
C ARG A 350 -19.68 11.52 -14.28
N ILE A 351 -20.52 11.80 -15.27
CA ILE A 351 -21.95 12.00 -15.04
C ILE A 351 -22.54 10.73 -14.43
N PHE A 352 -23.22 10.88 -13.30
CA PHE A 352 -23.83 9.79 -12.56
C PHE A 352 -25.26 10.16 -12.23
N ARG A 353 -26.18 9.72 -13.11
CA ARG A 353 -27.60 10.01 -12.99
C ARG A 353 -28.31 8.78 -12.44
N LEU A 354 -28.50 8.77 -11.13
CA LEU A 354 -29.42 7.86 -10.47
C LEU A 354 -30.75 8.58 -10.19
N PRO A 355 -31.86 7.82 -10.11
CA PRO A 355 -33.10 8.34 -9.53
C PRO A 355 -32.90 8.82 -8.09
N GLU A 356 -33.92 9.45 -7.52
CA GLU A 356 -33.93 9.82 -6.11
C GLU A 356 -33.63 8.62 -5.22
N VAL A 357 -32.88 8.84 -4.14
CA VAL A 357 -32.43 7.77 -3.24
C VAL A 357 -33.59 6.93 -2.72
N GLY A 358 -34.74 7.55 -2.42
CA GLY A 358 -35.95 6.85 -1.95
C GLY A 358 -36.53 5.88 -2.98
N ALA A 359 -36.41 6.18 -4.28
CA ALA A 359 -36.84 5.27 -5.34
C ALA A 359 -35.88 4.08 -5.52
N VAL A 360 -34.60 4.25 -5.17
CA VAL A 360 -33.56 3.23 -5.37
C VAL A 360 -33.39 2.34 -4.14
N LEU A 361 -33.27 2.95 -2.96
CA LEU A 361 -32.96 2.31 -1.68
C LEU A 361 -34.17 2.26 -0.73
N GLY A 362 -35.22 3.04 -0.98
CA GLY A 362 -36.35 3.19 -0.05
C GLY A 362 -36.03 4.13 1.11
N HIS A 363 -36.74 3.95 2.22
CA HIS A 363 -36.60 4.73 3.45
C HIS A 363 -35.81 3.97 4.52
N ASP A 364 -35.42 4.67 5.59
CA ASP A 364 -34.74 4.10 6.77
C ASP A 364 -33.43 3.35 6.47
N VAL A 365 -32.67 3.86 5.49
CA VAL A 365 -31.33 3.36 5.13
C VAL A 365 -30.37 3.64 6.28
N LEU A 366 -29.69 2.59 6.76
CA LEU A 366 -28.68 2.67 7.82
C LEU A 366 -27.31 2.98 7.25
N VAL A 367 -26.94 2.30 6.16
CA VAL A 367 -25.66 2.46 5.47
C VAL A 367 -25.84 2.13 3.99
N ALA A 368 -25.12 2.86 3.13
CA ALA A 368 -25.05 2.60 1.70
C ALA A 368 -23.64 2.85 1.19
N TRP A 369 -23.20 2.08 0.21
CA TRP A 369 -21.89 2.26 -0.45
C TRP A 369 -21.94 1.86 -1.91
N LEU A 370 -21.00 2.40 -2.67
CA LEU A 370 -20.73 2.04 -4.04
C LEU A 370 -19.67 0.95 -4.06
N GLY A 371 -19.99 -0.23 -4.60
CA GLY A 371 -19.02 -1.26 -4.96
C GLY A 371 -18.20 -0.79 -6.16
N THR A 372 -16.88 -0.85 -6.01
CA THR A 372 -15.92 -0.33 -6.97
C THR A 372 -14.73 -1.27 -7.10
N SER A 373 -14.16 -1.34 -8.30
CA SER A 373 -12.86 -1.95 -8.56
C SER A 373 -11.89 -0.92 -9.12
N LEU A 374 -10.59 -1.15 -8.86
CA LEU A 374 -9.49 -0.31 -9.31
C LEU A 374 -8.66 -1.09 -10.33
N ASP A 375 -8.26 -0.43 -11.42
CA ASP A 375 -7.21 -0.94 -12.29
C ASP A 375 -5.84 -0.62 -11.68
N THR A 376 -5.35 -1.53 -10.85
CA THR A 376 -4.07 -1.41 -10.13
C THR A 376 -2.85 -1.67 -11.02
N THR A 377 -3.07 -2.13 -12.26
CA THR A 377 -1.99 -2.34 -13.25
C THR A 377 -1.60 -1.06 -13.99
N TYR A 378 -2.26 0.06 -13.69
CA TYR A 378 -2.04 1.35 -14.34
C TYR A 378 -0.72 2.01 -13.92
N GLU A 379 0.35 1.72 -14.66
CA GLU A 379 1.72 2.22 -14.38
C GLU A 379 1.83 3.75 -14.26
N ALA A 380 1.07 4.50 -15.07
CA ALA A 380 1.15 5.96 -15.03
C ALA A 380 0.61 6.52 -13.70
N GLY A 381 -0.36 5.84 -13.09
CA GLY A 381 -0.86 6.16 -11.75
C GLY A 381 0.22 5.92 -10.69
N LEU A 382 0.91 4.77 -10.74
CA LEU A 382 2.01 4.47 -9.82
C LEU A 382 3.14 5.50 -9.90
N LYS A 383 3.53 5.90 -11.12
CA LYS A 383 4.53 6.97 -11.33
C LYS A 383 4.08 8.32 -10.77
N ALA A 384 2.80 8.66 -10.93
CA ALA A 384 2.25 9.90 -10.38
C ALA A 384 2.24 9.90 -8.85
N ILE A 385 1.94 8.75 -8.23
CA ILE A 385 2.02 8.58 -6.77
C ILE A 385 3.45 8.74 -6.29
N ASP A 386 4.42 8.07 -6.92
CA ASP A 386 5.84 8.17 -6.55
C ASP A 386 6.33 9.63 -6.56
N GLN A 387 5.96 10.40 -7.58
CA GLN A 387 6.24 11.84 -7.65
C GLN A 387 5.51 12.67 -6.58
N GLU A 388 4.30 12.26 -6.19
CA GLU A 388 3.49 12.95 -5.19
C GLU A 388 4.02 12.75 -3.77
N VAL A 389 4.42 11.53 -3.42
CA VAL A 389 4.87 11.17 -2.06
C VAL A 389 6.30 11.61 -1.81
N ARG A 390 7.11 11.77 -2.86
CA ARG A 390 8.43 12.41 -2.82
C ARG A 390 8.29 13.92 -2.85
N ARG A 391 7.87 14.50 -1.74
CA ARG A 391 7.80 15.96 -1.55
C ARG A 391 8.60 16.38 -0.33
N GLY A 392 9.67 17.13 -0.58
CA GLY A 392 10.65 17.62 0.39
C GLY A 392 11.83 18.19 -0.38
N VAL A 393 12.72 18.95 0.28
CA VAL A 393 13.94 19.47 -0.36
C VAL A 393 14.69 18.26 -0.93
N ALA A 394 14.56 18.04 -2.24
CA ALA A 394 15.43 17.14 -2.96
C ALA A 394 16.81 17.74 -2.82
N LEU A 395 17.51 17.33 -1.76
CA LEU A 395 18.93 17.18 -1.81
C LEU A 395 19.13 16.16 -2.94
N ALA A 396 19.34 16.75 -4.11
CA ALA A 396 19.56 16.16 -5.42
C ALA A 396 19.96 14.68 -5.39
N PRO A 397 19.38 13.82 -6.26
CA PRO A 397 19.62 12.38 -6.24
C PRO A 397 21.11 12.06 -6.10
N ALA A 398 21.42 11.27 -5.07
CA ALA A 398 22.74 10.76 -4.80
C ALA A 398 23.13 9.80 -5.93
N SER A 399 24.22 10.13 -6.60
CA SER A 399 24.76 9.39 -7.73
C SER A 399 26.17 8.94 -7.38
N PRO A 400 26.45 7.62 -7.33
CA PRO A 400 27.80 7.13 -7.06
C PRO A 400 28.73 7.52 -8.21
N VAL A 401 29.96 7.91 -7.88
CA VAL A 401 31.02 8.14 -8.85
C VAL A 401 31.96 6.95 -8.82
N ASN A 402 32.02 6.23 -9.93
CA ASN A 402 32.91 5.09 -10.10
C ASN A 402 34.20 5.57 -10.74
N LEU A 403 35.29 5.41 -9.99
CA LEU A 403 36.64 5.72 -10.46
C LEU A 403 37.40 4.40 -10.58
N GLU A 404 37.99 4.17 -11.74
CA GLU A 404 38.78 2.97 -11.99
C GLU A 404 40.08 3.34 -12.70
N ALA A 405 41.18 2.79 -12.18
CA ALA A 405 42.47 2.77 -12.85
C ALA A 405 42.71 1.38 -13.43
N ILE A 406 43.09 1.30 -14.70
CA ILE A 406 43.45 0.02 -15.33
C ILE A 406 44.70 -0.52 -14.63
N PRO A 407 44.70 -1.73 -14.03
CA PRO A 407 45.82 -2.23 -13.23
C PRO A 407 47.19 -2.18 -13.91
N ALA A 408 47.22 -2.39 -15.22
CA ALA A 408 48.45 -2.40 -16.01
C ALA A 408 49.24 -1.07 -15.92
N ILE A 409 48.58 0.07 -15.69
CA ILE A 409 49.28 1.36 -15.63
C ILE A 409 50.26 1.44 -14.45
N PHE A 410 49.99 0.73 -13.36
CA PHE A 410 50.83 0.79 -12.16
C PHE A 410 52.20 0.16 -12.42
N SER A 411 52.21 -1.04 -12.99
CA SER A 411 53.45 -1.76 -13.32
C SER A 411 54.14 -1.23 -14.58
N GLU A 412 53.38 -0.79 -15.60
CA GLU A 412 53.92 -0.26 -16.85
C GLU A 412 54.69 1.05 -16.66
N PHE A 413 54.19 1.95 -15.81
CA PHE A 413 54.77 3.28 -15.58
C PHE A 413 55.47 3.43 -14.22
N GLY A 414 55.62 2.34 -13.45
CA GLY A 414 56.26 2.36 -12.13
C GLY A 414 55.54 3.28 -11.13
N ILE A 415 54.21 3.24 -11.09
CA ILE A 415 53.36 4.07 -10.23
C ILE A 415 53.06 3.30 -8.94
N TYR A 416 53.45 3.87 -7.81
CA TYR A 416 53.13 3.33 -6.48
C TYR A 416 51.66 3.56 -6.11
N LYS A 417 51.15 4.78 -6.35
CA LYS A 417 49.73 5.11 -6.19
C LYS A 417 49.32 6.26 -7.09
N LEU A 418 48.04 6.27 -7.47
CA LEU A 418 47.40 7.35 -8.21
C LEU A 418 46.44 8.08 -7.28
N VAL A 419 46.67 9.36 -7.03
CA VAL A 419 45.76 10.20 -6.25
C VAL A 419 44.88 11.00 -7.20
N ILE A 420 43.57 10.90 -7.04
CA ILE A 420 42.57 11.63 -7.81
C ILE A 420 41.99 12.71 -6.90
N ARG A 421 42.27 13.97 -7.24
CA ARG A 421 41.64 15.13 -6.61
C ARG A 421 40.37 15.45 -7.37
N LEU A 422 39.25 15.58 -6.66
CA LEU A 422 37.95 15.89 -7.24
C LEU A 422 37.42 17.16 -6.60
N ARG A 423 36.95 18.09 -7.43
CA ARG A 423 36.20 19.26 -6.97
C ARG A 423 34.79 19.22 -7.53
N SER A 424 33.82 19.38 -6.66
CA SER A 424 32.42 19.42 -7.08
C SER A 424 31.62 20.30 -6.11
N PRO A 425 30.63 21.07 -6.60
CA PRO A 425 29.64 21.68 -5.72
C PRO A 425 28.64 20.65 -5.17
N TYR A 426 28.72 19.39 -5.60
CA TYR A 426 27.69 18.37 -5.33
C TYR A 426 28.14 17.32 -4.32
N PHE A 427 29.27 17.52 -3.64
CA PHE A 427 29.68 16.63 -2.54
C PHE A 427 28.76 16.73 -1.33
N THR A 428 28.14 17.89 -1.13
CA THR A 428 27.14 18.10 -0.10
C THR A 428 25.90 18.64 -0.77
N ALA A 429 24.78 17.99 -0.54
CA ALA A 429 23.54 18.45 -1.11
C ALA A 429 23.13 19.81 -0.52
N GLY A 430 22.60 20.70 -1.36
CA GLY A 430 22.04 22.00 -0.93
C GLY A 430 23.06 23.08 -0.55
N LYS A 431 24.37 22.79 -0.63
CA LYS A 431 25.42 23.81 -0.51
C LYS A 431 25.84 24.32 -1.89
N SER A 432 26.10 25.62 -1.98
CA SER A 432 26.60 26.29 -3.19
C SER A 432 28.13 26.46 -3.21
N GLY A 433 28.86 25.75 -2.34
CA GLY A 433 30.32 25.82 -2.23
C GLY A 433 30.99 24.65 -2.94
N VAL A 434 31.96 24.94 -3.81
CA VAL A 434 32.84 23.92 -4.40
C VAL A 434 33.68 23.33 -3.27
N MET A 435 33.59 22.01 -3.09
CA MET A 435 34.41 21.27 -2.13
C MET A 435 35.37 20.35 -2.88
N GLU A 436 36.50 20.05 -2.25
CA GLU A 436 37.53 19.16 -2.79
C GLU A 436 37.61 17.87 -1.95
N ARG A 437 37.82 16.74 -2.63
CA ARG A 437 38.02 15.41 -2.04
C ARG A 437 39.20 14.75 -2.75
N GLU A 438 39.98 13.97 -2.03
CA GLU A 438 41.07 13.18 -2.60
C GLU A 438 40.78 11.70 -2.38
N LEU A 439 41.06 10.88 -3.40
CA LEU A 439 41.06 9.42 -3.29
C LEU A 439 42.38 8.89 -3.82
N ALA A 440 42.87 7.79 -3.26
CA ALA A 440 44.05 7.10 -3.73
C ALA A 440 43.66 5.73 -4.30
N LEU A 441 44.13 5.43 -5.50
CA LEU A 441 44.04 4.13 -6.14
C LEU A 441 45.43 3.49 -6.16
N THR A 442 45.49 2.18 -5.95
CA THR A 442 46.71 1.37 -6.01
C THR A 442 46.48 0.17 -6.93
N GLU A 443 47.52 -0.60 -7.25
CA GLU A 443 47.37 -1.78 -8.08
C GLU A 443 46.39 -2.82 -7.47
N SER A 444 46.42 -3.00 -6.14
CA SER A 444 45.51 -3.90 -5.42
C SER A 444 44.12 -3.30 -5.14
N GLU A 445 44.01 -1.97 -5.11
CA GLU A 445 42.77 -1.22 -4.86
C GLU A 445 42.58 -0.20 -6.01
N ASN A 446 42.31 -0.73 -7.19
CA ASN A 446 42.29 0.03 -8.44
C ASN A 446 40.91 0.63 -8.77
N THR A 447 39.93 0.44 -7.89
CA THR A 447 38.56 0.96 -8.02
C THR A 447 38.13 1.67 -6.74
N SER A 448 37.30 2.72 -6.85
CA SER A 448 36.66 3.36 -5.69
C SER A 448 35.14 3.25 -5.76
N SER A 449 34.51 2.82 -4.66
CA SER A 449 33.05 2.68 -4.55
C SER A 449 32.40 3.55 -3.45
N GLY A 450 33.15 4.48 -2.86
CA GLY A 450 32.69 5.28 -1.70
C GLY A 450 32.30 6.73 -1.99
N LEU A 451 32.45 7.21 -3.23
CA LEU A 451 32.20 8.61 -3.56
C LEU A 451 30.79 8.81 -4.12
N VAL A 452 30.06 9.77 -3.54
CA VAL A 452 28.67 10.07 -3.92
C VAL A 452 28.51 11.57 -4.19
N LEU A 453 27.80 11.91 -5.26
CA LEU A 453 27.46 13.28 -5.64
C LEU A 453 25.95 13.49 -5.69
N TYR A 454 25.48 14.64 -5.21
CA TYR A 454 24.07 15.01 -5.18
C TYR A 454 23.75 15.96 -6.35
N ILE A 455 23.39 15.40 -7.51
CA ILE A 455 23.22 16.14 -8.77
C ILE A 455 21.75 16.51 -9.01
N PRO A 456 21.35 17.80 -9.00
CA PRO A 456 19.97 18.22 -9.26
C PRO A 456 19.50 17.82 -10.66
N SER A 457 18.21 17.47 -10.75
CA SER A 457 17.57 16.94 -11.96
C SER A 457 17.22 18.00 -13.02
N ASP A 458 17.47 19.29 -12.75
CA ASP A 458 17.04 20.43 -13.56
C ASP A 458 18.14 21.09 -14.41
N ARG A 459 19.30 20.46 -14.59
CA ARG A 459 20.50 21.11 -15.14
C ARG A 459 20.72 21.08 -16.65
N GLY A 460 19.71 20.69 -17.42
CA GLY A 460 19.82 20.59 -18.88
C GLY A 460 20.53 19.32 -19.36
N ALA A 461 20.83 19.25 -20.66
CA ALA A 461 21.21 18.01 -21.34
C ALA A 461 22.66 17.52 -21.08
N ASP A 462 23.55 18.36 -20.56
CA ASP A 462 24.96 18.01 -20.31
C ASP A 462 25.57 18.82 -19.14
N PRO A 463 25.19 18.53 -17.89
CA PRO A 463 25.70 19.28 -16.74
C PRO A 463 27.12 18.87 -16.38
N LEU A 464 28.01 19.84 -16.14
CA LEU A 464 29.30 19.59 -15.50
C LEU A 464 29.06 19.03 -14.09
N ILE A 465 29.52 17.79 -13.84
CA ILE A 465 29.25 17.06 -12.60
C ILE A 465 30.35 17.31 -11.56
N TYR A 466 31.60 17.19 -11.98
CA TYR A 466 32.77 17.46 -11.16
C TYR A 466 33.93 17.87 -12.05
N GLN A 467 35.01 18.33 -11.44
CA GLN A 467 36.30 18.44 -12.10
C GLN A 467 37.33 17.62 -11.35
N TYR A 468 38.32 17.09 -12.05
CA TYR A 468 39.34 16.23 -11.46
C TYR A 468 40.75 16.61 -11.88
N ARG A 469 41.73 16.23 -11.05
CA ARG A 469 43.17 16.29 -11.33
C ARG A 469 43.82 15.01 -10.87
N LEU A 470 44.81 14.58 -11.62
CA LEU A 470 45.60 13.40 -11.30
C LEU A 470 46.94 13.80 -10.66
N LEU A 471 47.29 13.12 -9.58
CA LEU A 471 48.60 13.17 -8.96
C LEU A 471 49.18 11.75 -8.95
N LEU A 472 50.23 11.55 -9.74
CA LEU A 472 50.99 10.33 -9.80
C LEU A 472 52.06 10.33 -8.71
N VAL A 473 52.20 9.21 -7.99
CA VAL A 473 53.33 8.96 -7.11
C VAL A 473 54.07 7.74 -7.65
N LYS A 474 55.27 7.93 -8.17
CA LYS A 474 56.11 6.83 -8.68
C LYS A 474 56.72 6.04 -7.53
N GLU A 475 57.13 4.80 -7.81
CA GLU A 475 57.89 3.96 -6.87
C GLU A 475 59.21 4.61 -6.43
N SER A 476 59.78 5.48 -7.27
CA SER A 476 60.98 6.28 -6.95
C SER A 476 60.72 7.37 -5.89
N GLY A 477 59.46 7.65 -5.55
CA GLY A 477 59.05 8.77 -4.71
C GLY A 477 58.85 10.09 -5.46
N GLU A 478 59.10 10.11 -6.77
CA GLU A 478 58.79 11.24 -7.63
C GLU A 478 57.27 11.44 -7.75
N THR A 479 56.82 12.69 -7.63
CA THR A 479 55.40 13.04 -7.75
C THR A 479 55.15 13.92 -8.97
N ILE A 480 54.19 13.55 -9.81
CA ILE A 480 53.82 14.31 -11.00
C ILE A 480 52.35 14.69 -10.88
N GLU A 481 52.06 15.99 -10.82
CA GLU A 481 50.70 16.52 -10.69
C GLU A 481 50.24 17.18 -11.98
N GLU A 482 48.99 16.95 -12.32
CA GLU A 482 48.32 17.60 -13.44
C GLU A 482 48.00 19.07 -13.13
N ILE A 483 48.45 19.97 -14.01
CA ILE A 483 48.36 21.41 -13.79
C ILE A 483 46.94 21.94 -14.00
N GLU A 484 46.19 21.39 -14.96
CA GLU A 484 44.84 21.84 -15.28
C GLU A 484 43.76 20.92 -14.70
N TRP A 485 42.60 21.50 -14.36
CA TRP A 485 41.44 20.71 -13.94
C TRP A 485 40.71 20.17 -15.17
N ASN A 486 40.38 18.88 -15.15
CA ASN A 486 39.64 18.22 -16.22
C ASN A 486 38.16 18.11 -15.88
N ASP A 487 37.30 18.25 -16.88
CA ASP A 487 35.85 18.18 -16.71
C ASP A 487 35.37 16.72 -16.64
N GLY A 488 34.75 16.36 -15.53
CA GLY A 488 34.03 15.10 -15.34
C GLY A 488 32.55 15.27 -15.63
N ARG A 489 32.11 14.90 -16.84
CA ARG A 489 30.69 14.92 -17.25
C ARG A 489 29.99 13.56 -17.10
N SER A 490 30.74 12.53 -16.72
CA SER A 490 30.25 11.16 -16.50
C SER A 490 30.51 10.75 -15.05
N LEU A 491 29.58 9.98 -14.48
CA LEU A 491 29.74 9.35 -13.16
C LEU A 491 30.79 8.23 -13.17
N ASN A 492 31.17 7.73 -14.34
CA ASN A 492 32.24 6.75 -14.49
C ASN A 492 33.47 7.44 -15.09
N LEU A 493 34.62 7.31 -14.43
CA LEU A 493 35.93 7.75 -14.92
C LEU A 493 36.89 6.55 -14.96
N PHE A 494 37.40 6.26 -16.15
CA PHE A 494 38.38 5.21 -16.38
C PHE A 494 39.73 5.85 -16.73
N ILE A 495 40.78 5.51 -15.99
CA ILE A 495 42.13 6.01 -16.18
C ILE A 495 42.99 4.87 -16.75
N GLY A 496 43.41 5.04 -18.01
CA GLY A 496 44.26 4.08 -18.73
C GLY A 496 45.58 4.68 -19.21
N SER A 497 46.42 3.86 -19.86
CA SER A 497 47.79 4.20 -20.24
C SER A 497 47.90 5.49 -21.06
N SER A 498 46.99 5.74 -22.01
CA SER A 498 47.01 6.97 -22.83
C SER A 498 46.89 8.26 -22.01
N ARG A 499 46.16 8.20 -20.88
CA ARG A 499 46.01 9.36 -20.00
C ARG A 499 47.28 9.59 -19.17
N ILE A 500 47.91 8.52 -18.73
CA ILE A 500 49.16 8.58 -17.96
C ILE A 500 50.32 9.07 -18.83
N GLU A 501 50.44 8.57 -20.06
CA GLU A 501 51.45 9.01 -21.03
C GLU A 501 51.37 10.50 -21.31
N SER A 502 50.14 11.03 -21.46
CA SER A 502 49.93 12.46 -21.70
C SER A 502 50.43 13.31 -20.52
N LEU A 503 50.16 12.87 -19.29
CA LEU A 503 50.58 13.55 -18.07
C LEU A 503 52.11 13.50 -17.87
N LEU A 504 52.74 12.37 -18.18
CA LEU A 504 54.20 12.23 -18.17
C LEU A 504 54.86 13.14 -19.22
N ALA A 505 54.32 13.19 -20.44
CA ALA A 505 54.86 14.02 -21.52
C ALA A 505 54.71 15.53 -21.29
N GLU A 506 53.73 15.95 -20.48
CA GLU A 506 53.58 17.34 -20.04
C GLU A 506 54.64 17.70 -18.98
N SER A 507 54.94 16.78 -18.06
CA SER A 507 55.98 16.99 -17.04
C SER A 507 57.41 17.07 -17.59
N GLU A 508 57.68 16.45 -18.74
CA GLU A 508 58.99 16.49 -19.40
C GLU A 508 59.23 17.78 -20.22
N LYS A 509 58.20 18.65 -20.36
CA LYS A 509 58.28 19.91 -21.11
C LYS A 509 58.45 21.15 -20.21
N GLU A 510 58.31 21.00 -18.90
CA GLU A 510 58.70 21.98 -17.88
C GLU A 510 60.15 21.74 -17.43
#